data_AF-A0ABD6PVS1-F1
#
_entry.id   AF-A0ABD6PVS1-F1
#
_cell.length_a   1.000
_cell.length_b   1.000
_cell.length_c   1.000
_cell.angle_alpha   90.00
_cell.angle_beta   90.00
_cell.angle_gamma   90.00
#
_symmetry.space_group_name_H-M   'P 1'
#
loop_
_entity.id
_entity.type
_entity.pdbx_description
1 polymer ?
#
loop_
_entity_poly.entity_id
_entity_poly.type
_entity_poly.pdbx_seq_one_letter_code
_entity_poly.pdbx_strand_id
1 'polypeptide(L)'
;MLERVGDAIRFHPTLLAFAGHFRFEPRPVAVARGNEKGRVERAIRHVREAFFAARKYTDLDDLNAQAEQWCRTQAADRPCPEDRTMTVREAFAREQPLLLTLPDNPYSKSKRWQSSSSLRLI
;
A
#
# COMPACT_ATOMS: atom_id res chain seq x y z
N MET A 1 7.59 -4.75 -14.53
CA MET A 1 8.00 -6.13 -14.84
C MET A 1 8.80 -6.65 -13.65
N LEU A 2 8.31 -7.70 -13.00
CA LEU A 2 9.07 -8.46 -12.00
C LEU A 2 9.51 -9.73 -12.73
N GLU A 3 10.79 -9.84 -13.06
CA GLU A 3 11.33 -11.02 -13.72
C GLU A 3 12.19 -11.80 -12.72
N ARG A 4 11.99 -13.11 -12.67
CA ARG A 4 12.92 -14.00 -11.98
C ARG A 4 13.92 -14.51 -13.01
N VAL A 5 15.20 -14.20 -12.81
CA VAL A 5 16.30 -14.77 -13.60
C VAL A 5 17.04 -15.72 -12.67
N GLY A 6 16.66 -17.00 -12.68
CA GLY A 6 17.12 -17.97 -11.67
C GLY A 6 16.61 -17.61 -10.26
N ASP A 7 17.49 -17.59 -9.27
CA ASP A 7 17.20 -17.15 -7.90
C ASP A 7 17.18 -15.61 -7.74
N ALA A 8 17.62 -14.85 -8.75
CA ALA A 8 17.66 -13.39 -8.70
C ALA A 8 16.30 -12.77 -9.08
N ILE A 9 15.80 -11.89 -8.21
CA ILE A 9 14.59 -11.11 -8.42
C ILE A 9 14.98 -9.78 -9.05
N ARG A 10 14.60 -9.58 -10.32
CA ARG A 10 14.80 -8.31 -11.03
C ARG A 10 13.60 -7.41 -10.78
N PHE A 11 13.80 -6.40 -9.94
CA PHE A 11 12.81 -5.35 -9.76
C PHE A 11 12.78 -4.39 -10.95
N HIS A 12 11.61 -3.81 -11.21
CA HIS A 12 11.48 -2.74 -12.18
C HIS A 12 12.32 -1.52 -11.73
N PRO A 13 13.10 -0.87 -12.62
CA PRO A 13 13.97 0.24 -12.24
C PRO A 13 13.22 1.38 -11.53
N THR A 14 11.98 1.69 -11.94
CA THR A 14 11.14 2.69 -11.28
C THR A 14 10.76 2.32 -9.85
N LEU A 15 10.59 1.02 -9.55
CA LEU A 15 10.33 0.57 -8.18
C LEU A 15 11.56 0.77 -7.30
N LEU A 16 12.76 0.47 -7.81
CA LEU A 16 14.02 0.71 -7.09
C LEU A 16 14.29 2.20 -6.86
N ALA A 17 14.03 3.05 -7.86
CA ALA A 17 14.14 4.50 -7.72
C ALA A 17 13.15 5.05 -6.67
N PHE A 18 11.92 4.55 -6.68
CA PHE A 18 10.89 4.91 -5.70
C PHE A 18 11.26 4.43 -4.28
N ALA A 19 11.74 3.20 -4.15
CA ALA A 19 12.25 2.63 -2.90
C ALA A 19 13.40 3.45 -2.32
N GLY A 20 14.37 3.83 -3.15
CA GLY A 20 15.49 4.69 -2.74
C GLY A 20 15.03 6.09 -2.30
N HIS A 21 14.04 6.67 -2.99
CA HIS A 21 13.50 7.98 -2.62
C HIS A 21 12.81 7.94 -1.25
N PHE A 22 11.94 6.96 -1.00
CA PHE A 22 11.19 6.84 0.27
C PHE A 22 11.90 6.00 1.34
N ARG A 23 13.15 5.58 1.08
CA ARG A 23 14.01 4.84 2.03
C ARG A 23 13.39 3.56 2.57
N PHE A 24 12.74 2.78 1.71
CA PHE A 24 12.24 1.44 2.06
C PHE A 24 12.88 0.36 1.20
N GLU A 25 12.92 -0.86 1.71
CA GLU A 25 13.44 -2.03 0.99
C GLU A 25 12.28 -2.86 0.43
N PRO A 26 12.14 -3.02 -0.91
CA PRO A 26 11.11 -3.89 -1.48
C PRO A 26 11.48 -5.35 -1.22
N ARG A 27 10.74 -6.00 -0.32
CA ARG A 27 10.90 -7.43 -0.02
C ARG A 27 9.83 -8.26 -0.73
N PRO A 28 10.21 -9.10 -1.71
CA PRO A 28 9.26 -9.94 -2.42
C PRO A 28 8.96 -11.18 -1.57
N VAL A 29 7.69 -11.54 -1.44
CA VAL A 29 7.32 -12.77 -0.73
C VAL A 29 7.83 -13.97 -1.54
N ALA A 30 8.54 -14.89 -0.88
CA ALA A 30 8.99 -16.12 -1.51
C ALA A 30 7.78 -16.98 -1.92
N VAL A 31 7.88 -17.66 -3.07
CA VAL A 31 6.84 -18.58 -3.53
C VAL A 31 6.58 -19.60 -2.40
N ALA A 32 5.31 -19.84 -2.09
CA ALA A 32 4.84 -20.77 -1.05
C ALA A 32 5.11 -20.39 0.43
N ARG A 33 5.56 -19.16 0.76
CA ARG A 33 5.62 -18.68 2.16
C ARG A 33 4.43 -17.76 2.49
N GLY A 34 3.30 -18.37 2.82
CA GLY A 34 2.02 -17.68 3.07
C GLY A 34 1.91 -16.91 4.40
N ASN A 35 2.93 -16.92 5.25
CA ASN A 35 2.84 -16.35 6.61
C ASN A 35 2.56 -14.84 6.61
N GLU A 36 3.10 -14.09 5.65
CA GLU A 36 2.86 -12.64 5.51
C GLU A 36 1.50 -12.31 4.87
N LYS A 37 0.96 -13.27 4.10
CA LYS A 37 -0.32 -13.12 3.40
C LYS A 37 -1.49 -12.97 4.37
N GLY A 38 -1.46 -13.69 5.50
CA GLY A 38 -2.54 -13.68 6.48
C GLY A 38 -2.78 -12.32 7.17
N ARG A 39 -1.76 -11.45 7.30
CA ARG A 39 -1.97 -10.08 7.81
C ARG A 39 -2.67 -9.21 6.75
N VAL A 40 -2.19 -9.26 5.51
CA VAL A 40 -2.75 -8.52 4.38
C VAL A 40 -4.20 -8.93 4.13
N GLU A 41 -4.49 -10.23 4.10
CA GLU A 41 -5.84 -10.75 3.88
C GLU A 41 -6.82 -10.35 4.98
N ARG A 42 -6.38 -10.36 6.25
CA ARG A 42 -7.21 -9.89 7.37
C ARG A 42 -7.52 -8.41 7.26
N ALA A 43 -6.55 -7.58 6.85
CA ALA A 43 -6.78 -6.15 6.62
C ALA A 43 -7.78 -5.91 5.47
N ILE A 44 -7.63 -6.61 4.34
CA ILE A 44 -8.55 -6.53 3.20
C ILE A 44 -9.96 -6.95 3.61
N ARG A 45 -10.08 -8.06 4.34
CA ARG A 45 -11.38 -8.54 4.86
C ARG A 45 -12.04 -7.49 5.74
N HIS A 46 -11.29 -6.89 6.67
CA HIS A 46 -11.80 -5.84 7.53
C HIS A 46 -12.33 -4.64 6.74
N VAL A 47 -11.61 -4.16 5.71
CA VAL A 47 -12.10 -3.05 4.87
C VAL A 47 -13.38 -3.46 4.13
N ARG A 48 -13.45 -4.67 3.58
CA ARG A 48 -14.66 -5.16 2.88
C ARG A 48 -15.88 -5.25 3.79
N GLU A 49 -15.70 -5.75 5.00
CA GLU A 49 -16.78 -5.99 5.95
C GLU A 49 -17.17 -4.74 6.76
N ALA A 50 -16.22 -3.88 7.12
CA ALA A 50 -16.47 -2.74 8.00
C ALA A 50 -16.63 -1.40 7.27
N PHE A 51 -16.02 -1.24 6.09
CA PHE A 51 -16.20 -0.04 5.28
C PHE A 51 -17.26 -0.25 4.19
N PHE A 52 -17.08 -1.25 3.32
CA PHE A 52 -17.92 -1.38 2.12
C PHE A 52 -19.30 -2.01 2.36
N ALA A 53 -19.47 -2.84 3.40
CA ALA A 53 -20.71 -3.57 3.62
C ALA A 53 -21.92 -2.63 3.71
N ALA A 54 -22.92 -2.86 2.85
CA ALA A 54 -24.16 -2.07 2.74
C ALA A 54 -23.99 -0.55 2.52
N ARG A 55 -22.78 -0.09 2.14
CA ARG A 55 -22.51 1.34 1.93
C ARG A 55 -23.08 1.82 0.60
N LYS A 56 -23.73 2.99 0.63
CA LYS A 56 -24.21 3.70 -0.55
C LYS A 56 -23.34 4.95 -0.77
N TYR A 57 -23.08 5.27 -2.02
CA TYR A 57 -22.34 6.47 -2.43
C TYR A 57 -22.86 6.92 -3.79
N THR A 58 -22.73 8.22 -4.10
CA THR A 58 -23.20 8.81 -5.35
C THR A 58 -22.17 8.71 -6.47
N ASP A 59 -20.90 8.90 -6.13
CA ASP A 59 -19.78 8.94 -7.05
C ASP A 59 -18.48 8.60 -6.30
N LEU A 60 -17.36 8.64 -7.04
CA LEU A 60 -16.06 8.30 -6.48
C LEU A 60 -15.56 9.33 -5.46
N ASP A 61 -15.92 10.60 -5.61
CA ASP A 61 -15.46 11.66 -4.71
C ASP A 61 -16.19 11.56 -3.36
N ASP A 62 -17.49 11.30 -3.37
CA ASP A 62 -18.28 10.94 -2.19
C ASP A 62 -17.68 9.71 -1.49
N LEU A 63 -17.41 8.63 -2.24
CA LEU A 63 -16.81 7.42 -1.67
C LEU A 63 -15.44 7.68 -1.03
N ASN A 64 -14.60 8.51 -1.68
CA ASN A 64 -13.29 8.89 -1.15
C ASN A 64 -13.41 9.72 0.14
N ALA A 65 -14.32 10.69 0.18
CA ALA A 65 -14.58 11.48 1.39
C ALA A 65 -15.08 10.59 2.54
N GLN A 66 -15.98 9.64 2.25
CA GLN A 66 -16.43 8.66 3.22
C GLN A 66 -15.29 7.75 3.72
N ALA A 67 -14.40 7.32 2.83
CA ALA A 67 -13.24 6.49 3.17
C ALA A 67 -12.25 7.24 4.06
N GLU A 68 -11.96 8.50 3.74
CA GLU A 68 -11.10 9.37 4.55
C GLU A 68 -11.68 9.56 5.96
N GLN A 69 -12.98 9.84 6.06
CA GLN A 69 -13.65 9.99 7.34
C GLN A 69 -13.64 8.68 8.15
N TRP A 70 -13.89 7.53 7.50
CA TRP A 70 -13.84 6.23 8.16
C TRP A 70 -12.43 5.89 8.67
N CYS A 71 -11.40 6.14 7.85
CA CYS A 71 -10.00 5.99 8.23
C CYS A 71 -9.63 6.84 9.45
N ARG A 72 -10.09 8.09 9.50
CA ARG A 72 -9.83 9.03 10.60
C ARG A 72 -10.64 8.76 11.86
N THR A 73 -11.64 7.90 11.82
CA THR A 73 -12.53 7.61 12.96
C THR A 73 -12.54 6.11 13.26
N GLN A 74 -13.57 5.41 12.81
CA GLN A 74 -13.85 4.00 13.11
C GLN A 74 -12.64 3.07 12.90
N ALA A 75 -11.89 3.24 11.81
CA ALA A 75 -10.73 2.39 11.53
C ALA A 75 -9.53 2.68 12.46
N ALA A 76 -9.36 3.93 12.87
CA ALA A 76 -8.30 4.36 13.79
C ALA A 76 -8.66 4.08 15.25
N ASP A 77 -9.94 4.16 15.62
CA ASP A 77 -10.41 4.00 17.01
C ASP A 77 -10.70 2.54 17.39
N ARG A 78 -10.57 1.60 16.45
CA ARG A 78 -10.69 0.17 16.74
C ARG A 78 -9.49 -0.33 17.58
N PRO A 79 -9.65 -1.42 18.36
CA PRO A 79 -8.53 -2.06 19.05
C PRO A 79 -7.43 -2.50 18.08
N CYS A 80 -6.16 -2.29 18.47
CA CYS A 80 -5.02 -2.72 17.67
C CYS A 80 -4.96 -4.27 17.61
N PRO A 81 -4.76 -4.88 16.42
CA PRO A 81 -4.75 -6.35 16.28
C PRO A 81 -3.64 -7.03 17.10
N GLU A 82 -2.48 -6.39 17.20
CA GLU A 82 -1.30 -6.88 17.93
C GLU A 82 -1.41 -6.63 19.45
N ASP A 83 -2.10 -5.56 19.87
CA ASP A 83 -2.35 -5.23 21.28
C ASP A 83 -3.76 -4.64 21.46
N ARG A 84 -4.70 -5.46 21.96
CA ARG A 84 -6.10 -5.06 22.11
C ARG A 84 -6.36 -4.11 23.29
N THR A 85 -5.34 -3.76 24.08
CA THR A 85 -5.46 -2.81 25.20
C THR A 85 -5.45 -1.34 24.75
N MET A 86 -5.10 -1.09 23.49
CA MET A 86 -5.11 0.25 22.90
C MET A 86 -5.74 0.24 21.51
N THR A 87 -6.04 1.43 21.01
CA THR A 87 -6.54 1.68 19.67
C THR A 87 -5.42 1.72 18.64
N VAL A 88 -5.74 1.51 17.36
CA VAL A 88 -4.79 1.71 16.25
C VAL A 88 -4.24 3.13 16.24
N ARG A 89 -5.05 4.13 16.60
CA ARG A 89 -4.63 5.54 16.73
C ARG A 89 -3.54 5.71 17.78
N GLU A 90 -3.72 5.13 18.97
CA GLU A 90 -2.75 5.22 20.06
C GLU A 90 -1.45 4.50 19.71
N ALA A 91 -1.54 3.32 19.09
CA ALA A 91 -0.36 2.60 18.59
C ALA A 91 0.41 3.46 17.57
N PHE A 92 -0.28 4.04 16.59
CA PHE A 92 0.34 4.93 15.61
C PHE A 92 0.97 6.16 16.26
N ALA A 93 0.30 6.80 17.21
CA ALA A 93 0.84 7.98 17.92
C ALA A 93 2.11 7.67 18.70
N ARG A 94 2.24 6.45 19.25
CA ARG A 94 3.46 5.98 19.92
C ARG A 94 4.61 5.71 18.95
N GLU A 95 4.31 5.16 17.78
CA GLU A 95 5.31 4.82 16.77
C GLU A 95 5.76 6.02 15.93
N GLN A 96 4.88 6.99 15.68
CA GLN A 96 5.12 8.15 14.82
C GLN A 96 6.42 8.91 15.12
N PRO A 97 6.82 9.21 16.37
CA PRO A 97 8.09 9.88 16.64
C PRO A 97 9.34 9.03 16.35
N LEU A 98 9.19 7.71 16.18
CA LEU A 98 10.27 6.79 15.82
C LEU A 98 10.44 6.64 14.30
N LEU A 99 9.49 7.16 13.52
CA LEU A 99 9.52 7.06 12.06
C LEU A 99 10.44 8.12 11.46
N LEU A 100 11.08 7.77 10.33
CA LEU A 100 11.79 8.75 9.53
C LEU A 100 10.79 9.75 8.92
N THR A 101 11.17 11.02 8.89
CA THR A 101 10.41 12.02 8.13
C THR A 101 10.43 11.69 6.65
N LEU A 102 9.36 12.06 5.95
CA LEU A 102 9.32 11.95 4.50
C LEU A 102 10.37 12.87 3.87
N PRO A 103 10.92 12.52 2.69
CA PRO A 103 11.76 13.43 1.94
C PRO A 103 11.00 14.72 1.58
N ASP A 104 11.66 15.87 1.70
CA ASP A 104 11.05 17.18 1.38
C ASP A 104 10.82 17.37 -0.13
N ASN A 105 11.58 16.69 -0.97
CA ASN A 105 11.44 16.75 -2.42
C ASN A 105 10.38 15.74 -2.89
N PRO A 106 9.35 16.14 -3.66
CA PRO A 106 8.39 15.20 -4.21
C PRO A 106 9.03 14.20 -5.17
N TYR A 107 8.60 12.94 -5.12
CA TYR A 107 9.00 11.95 -6.12
C TYR A 107 8.44 12.31 -7.51
N SER A 108 9.32 12.49 -8.49
CA SER A 108 8.91 12.81 -9.86
C SER A 108 8.06 11.67 -10.46
N LYS A 109 6.80 11.96 -10.78
CA LYS A 109 5.91 11.04 -11.52
C LYS A 109 6.34 11.04 -12.99
N SER A 110 7.41 10.31 -13.34
CA SER A 110 7.80 10.17 -14.74
C SER A 110 6.71 9.37 -15.47
N LYS A 111 5.85 10.08 -16.22
CA LYS A 111 4.88 9.47 -17.12
C LYS A 111 5.63 8.99 -18.36
N ARG A 112 6.09 7.74 -18.37
CA ARG A 112 6.63 7.10 -19.57
C ARG A 112 5.71 5.95 -19.99
N TRP A 113 4.62 6.31 -20.66
CA TRP A 113 3.93 5.39 -21.56
C TRP A 113 4.65 5.53 -22.90
N GLN A 114 5.60 4.64 -23.19
CA GLN A 114 6.06 4.48 -24.57
C GLN A 114 5.13 3.46 -25.21
N SER A 115 4.18 3.94 -26.00
CA SER A 115 3.53 3.10 -27.00
C SER A 115 4.62 2.61 -27.95
N SER A 116 5.02 1.35 -27.82
CA SER A 116 5.77 0.69 -28.89
C SER A 116 4.80 0.46 -30.05
N SER A 117 4.58 1.50 -30.85
CA SER A 117 4.12 1.32 -32.22
C SER A 117 5.35 0.98 -33.04
N SER A 118 5.51 -0.30 -33.35
CA SER A 118 6.23 -0.68 -34.55
C SER A 118 5.49 -1.83 -35.22
N LEU A 119 4.43 -1.45 -35.92
CA LEU A 119 4.00 -2.13 -37.14
C LEU A 119 4.95 -1.68 -38.25
N ARG A 120 5.86 -2.56 -38.67
CA ARG A 120 6.37 -2.73 -40.05
C ARG A 120 6.74 -4.22 -40.15
N LEU A 121 5.93 -5.09 -40.77
CA LEU A 121 5.94 -5.38 -42.22
C LEU A 121 7.37 -5.22 -42.77
N ILE A 122 8.15 -6.30 -42.76
CA ILE A 122 8.30 -7.26 -43.88
C ILE A 122 8.59 -8.64 -43.28
#